data_AF-A0A1V5BKW3-F1
#
_entry.id   AF-A0A1V5BKW3-F1
#
_cell.length_a   1.000
_cell.length_b   1.000
_cell.length_c   1.000
_cell.angle_alpha   90.00
_cell.angle_beta   90.00
_cell.angle_gamma   90.00
#
_symmetry.space_group_name_H-M   'P 1'
#
loop_
_entity.id
_entity.type
_entity.pdbx_description
1 polymer ?
#
loop_
_entity_poly.entity_id
_entity_poly.type
_entity_poly.pdbx_seq_one_letter_code
_entity_poly.pdbx_strand_id
1 'polypeptide(L)'
;MPYAGDIAYNTRMAIEYCRHAADRGVIPLAPHLLLPRFLFESNPREREQGVKMGLRLLGVCSELWVFGDRISVGMRREIAEAERLGIKIVYQDSNKIQGVMNMKQWGIWAKRGADSVCRAAEAWLKSSGKPLTFDSYEETAARAASLMQDTGTANVSYYPKEMRSSTNGGCNPPTTGNRIESR
;
A
#
# COMPACT_ATOMS: atom_id res chain seq x y z
N MET A 1 -3.83 -5.30 11.23
CA MET A 1 -3.70 -5.22 9.76
C MET A 1 -3.16 -6.53 9.18
N PRO A 2 -3.53 -6.90 7.95
CA PRO A 2 -2.88 -8.00 7.24
C PRO A 2 -1.41 -7.66 6.98
N TYR A 3 -0.48 -8.57 7.28
CA TYR A 3 0.93 -8.41 6.87
C TYR A 3 1.24 -9.05 5.51
N ALA A 4 0.52 -10.14 5.17
CA ALA A 4 0.69 -10.85 3.90
C ALA A 4 0.02 -10.14 2.71
N GLY A 5 0.56 -10.37 1.51
CA GLY A 5 0.15 -9.72 0.27
C GLY A 5 1.21 -8.72 -0.16
N ASP A 6 0.86 -7.44 -0.18
CA ASP A 6 1.83 -6.36 -0.41
C ASP A 6 2.66 -6.10 0.85
N ILE A 7 3.76 -6.84 1.01
CA ILE A 7 4.60 -6.79 2.21
C ILE A 7 5.20 -5.40 2.41
N ALA A 8 5.63 -4.73 1.34
CA ALA A 8 6.22 -3.39 1.42
C ALA A 8 5.21 -2.38 1.96
N TYR A 9 4.00 -2.37 1.38
CA TYR A 9 2.90 -1.55 1.86
C TYR A 9 2.53 -1.86 3.32
N ASN A 10 2.30 -3.13 3.64
CA ASN A 10 1.90 -3.53 4.98
C ASN A 10 2.97 -3.22 6.03
N THR A 11 4.26 -3.31 5.68
CA THR A 11 5.37 -2.93 6.55
C THR A 11 5.33 -1.44 6.87
N ARG A 12 5.16 -0.57 5.86
CA ARG A 12 5.08 0.88 6.10
C ARG A 12 3.86 1.25 6.92
N MET A 13 2.70 0.69 6.58
CA MET A 13 1.48 0.91 7.35
C MET A 13 1.67 0.51 8.82
N ALA A 14 2.36 -0.60 9.09
CA ALA A 14 2.63 -1.04 10.45
C ALA A 14 3.55 -0.08 11.19
N ILE A 15 4.56 0.48 10.51
CA ILE A 15 5.44 1.52 11.07
C ILE A 15 4.62 2.78 11.40
N GLU A 16 3.73 3.24 10.50
CA GLU A 16 2.88 4.40 10.74
C GLU A 16 1.90 4.18 11.90
N TYR A 17 1.34 2.99 12.03
CA TYR A 17 0.51 2.65 13.19
C TYR A 17 1.32 2.60 14.50
N CYS A 18 2.56 2.11 14.45
CA CYS A 18 3.45 2.16 15.60
C CYS A 18 3.77 3.61 15.99
N ARG A 19 4.07 4.49 15.02
CA ARG A 19 4.26 5.93 15.26
C ARG A 19 3.02 6.55 15.90
N HIS A 20 1.86 6.31 15.32
CA HIS A 20 0.57 6.79 15.84
C HIS A 20 0.29 6.37 17.29
N ALA A 21 0.67 5.14 17.67
CA ALA A 21 0.56 4.64 19.03
C ALA A 21 1.61 5.28 19.95
N ALA A 22 2.87 5.39 19.51
CA ALA A 22 3.94 6.05 20.25
C ALA A 22 3.60 7.52 20.56
N ASP A 23 3.03 8.25 19.60
CA ASP A 23 2.57 9.64 19.78
C ASP A 23 1.46 9.78 20.83
N ARG A 24 0.79 8.68 21.20
CA ARG A 24 -0.23 8.60 22.27
C ARG A 24 0.35 8.17 23.62
N GLY A 25 1.68 8.06 23.72
CA GLY A 25 2.37 7.72 24.95
C GLY A 25 2.35 6.24 25.32
N VAL A 26 2.02 5.35 24.39
CA VAL A 26 2.08 3.89 24.60
C VAL A 26 3.27 3.26 23.86
N ILE A 27 3.71 2.08 24.30
CA ILE A 27 4.81 1.36 23.66
C ILE A 27 4.22 0.38 22.62
N PRO A 28 4.39 0.62 21.32
CA PRO A 28 3.88 -0.29 20.29
C PRO A 28 4.77 -1.53 20.15
N LEU A 29 4.15 -2.70 20.07
CA LEU A 29 4.81 -3.95 19.71
C LEU A 29 4.18 -4.51 18.43
N ALA A 30 4.94 -4.50 17.34
CA ALA A 30 4.55 -5.09 16.06
C ALA A 30 5.46 -6.28 15.73
N PRO A 31 5.11 -7.52 16.12
CA PRO A 31 5.96 -8.69 15.92
C PRO A 31 6.35 -8.88 14.45
N HIS A 32 5.47 -8.55 13.51
CA HIS A 32 5.72 -8.70 12.08
C HIS A 32 6.73 -7.68 11.51
N LEU A 33 7.10 -6.62 12.24
CA LEU A 33 8.23 -5.75 11.88
C LEU A 33 9.57 -6.28 12.41
N LEU A 34 9.53 -7.02 13.52
CA LEU A 34 10.72 -7.49 14.23
C LEU A 34 11.12 -8.91 13.85
N LEU A 35 10.20 -9.86 13.93
CA LEU A 35 10.47 -11.29 13.79
C LEU A 35 11.01 -11.65 12.39
N PRO A 36 10.51 -11.09 11.27
CA PRO A 36 11.07 -11.36 9.95
C PRO A 36 12.52 -10.88 9.76
N ARG A 37 13.08 -10.13 10.71
CA ARG A 37 14.50 -9.72 10.67
C ARG A 37 15.45 -10.87 11.01
N PHE A 38 14.94 -11.95 11.61
CA PHE A 38 15.73 -13.13 11.98
C PHE A 38 14.99 -14.46 11.79
N LEU A 39 13.73 -14.45 11.33
CA LEU A 39 12.98 -15.63 10.93
C LEU A 39 12.64 -15.57 9.44
N PHE A 40 12.88 -16.67 8.72
CA PHE A 40 12.60 -16.82 7.30
C PHE A 40 11.16 -17.23 7.05
N GLU A 41 10.38 -16.33 6.47
CA GLU A 41 8.94 -16.54 6.18
C GLU A 41 8.68 -17.71 5.21
N SER A 42 9.64 -18.00 4.31
CA SER A 42 9.57 -19.11 3.36
C SER A 42 9.79 -20.48 4.00
N ASN A 43 10.34 -20.53 5.22
CA ASN A 43 10.51 -21.75 5.99
C ASN A 43 9.26 -22.00 6.87
N PRO A 44 8.46 -23.05 6.62
CA PRO A 44 7.23 -23.31 7.38
C PRO A 44 7.45 -23.44 8.89
N ARG A 45 8.58 -24.01 9.33
CA ARG A 45 8.89 -24.17 10.76
C ARG A 45 9.15 -22.82 11.43
N GLU A 46 9.94 -21.97 10.79
CA GLU A 46 10.24 -20.63 11.31
C GLU A 46 9.03 -19.71 11.25
N ARG A 47 8.21 -19.82 10.21
CA ARG A 47 6.91 -19.15 10.14
C ARG A 47 6.02 -19.53 11.33
N GLU A 48 5.90 -20.82 11.65
CA GLU A 48 5.13 -21.24 12.82
C GLU A 48 5.74 -20.76 14.14
N GLN A 49 7.08 -20.78 14.25
CA GLN A 49 7.79 -20.21 15.39
C GLN A 49 7.49 -18.71 15.54
N GLY A 50 7.52 -17.94 14.46
CA GLY A 50 7.21 -16.51 14.45
C GLY A 50 5.79 -16.24 14.95
N VAL A 51 4.81 -17.03 14.51
CA VAL A 51 3.43 -16.92 15.03
C VAL A 51 3.38 -17.21 16.53
N LYS A 52 4.02 -18.27 17.01
CA LYS A 52 4.05 -18.60 18.45
C LYS A 52 4.71 -17.50 19.27
N MET A 53 5.81 -16.92 18.77
CA MET A 53 6.50 -15.79 19.42
C MET A 53 5.60 -14.55 19.46
N GLY A 54 4.90 -14.23 18.37
CA GLY A 54 3.95 -13.12 18.31
C GLY A 54 2.82 -13.26 19.33
N LEU A 55 2.22 -14.45 19.45
CA LEU A 55 1.16 -14.70 20.45
C LEU A 55 1.67 -14.63 21.89
N ARG A 56 2.90 -15.10 22.16
CA ARG A 56 3.53 -14.94 23.49
C ARG A 56 3.80 -13.47 23.82
N LEU A 57 4.24 -12.69 22.84
CA LEU A 57 4.48 -11.27 23.00
C LEU A 57 3.16 -10.52 23.26
N LEU A 58 2.08 -10.90 22.57
CA LEU A 58 0.74 -10.39 22.86
C LEU A 58 0.34 -10.64 24.31
N GLY A 59 0.69 -11.80 24.88
CA GLY A 59 0.36 -12.15 26.26
C GLY A 59 0.99 -11.27 27.34
N VAL A 60 1.95 -10.40 27.01
CA VAL A 60 2.52 -9.41 27.93
C VAL A 60 2.04 -7.97 27.63
N CYS A 61 1.18 -7.78 26.62
CA CYS A 61 0.62 -6.49 26.26
C CYS A 61 -0.63 -6.16 27.08
N SER A 62 -0.88 -4.87 27.29
CA SER A 62 -2.12 -4.39 27.92
C SER A 62 -3.30 -4.29 26.95
N GLU A 63 -3.03 -4.01 25.68
CA GLU A 63 -4.05 -3.82 24.65
C GLU A 63 -3.60 -4.40 23.29
N LEU A 64 -4.56 -4.85 22.49
CA LEU A 64 -4.36 -5.20 21.08
C LEU A 64 -5.04 -4.15 20.20
N TRP A 65 -4.26 -3.41 19.41
CA TRP A 65 -4.79 -2.41 18.48
C TRP A 65 -4.94 -3.01 17.08
N VAL A 66 -6.18 -3.00 16.57
CA VAL A 66 -6.53 -3.59 15.29
C VAL A 66 -6.83 -2.50 14.27
N PHE A 67 -6.01 -2.45 13.23
CA PHE A 67 -6.15 -1.50 12.13
C PHE A 67 -6.55 -2.16 10.81
N GLY A 68 -7.29 -1.39 10.00
CA GLY A 68 -7.72 -1.70 8.64
C GLY A 68 -9.08 -2.41 8.56
N ASP A 69 -9.72 -2.32 7.40
CA ASP A 69 -11.09 -2.82 7.18
C ASP A 69 -11.15 -4.34 6.93
N ARG A 70 -9.99 -4.98 6.72
CA ARG A 70 -9.89 -6.42 6.44
C ARG A 70 -9.19 -7.16 7.57
N ILE A 71 -9.89 -8.14 8.15
CA ILE A 71 -9.30 -9.06 9.13
C ILE A 71 -8.74 -10.30 8.42
N SER A 72 -7.42 -10.48 8.47
CA SER A 72 -6.76 -11.67 7.92
C SER A 72 -6.85 -12.89 8.84
N VAL A 73 -6.48 -14.07 8.34
CA VAL A 73 -6.36 -15.30 9.15
C VAL A 73 -5.39 -15.10 10.32
N GLY A 74 -4.24 -14.44 10.09
CA GLY A 74 -3.27 -14.15 11.15
C GLY A 74 -3.85 -13.23 12.22
N MET A 75 -4.50 -12.14 11.81
CA MET A 75 -5.16 -11.23 12.75
C MET A 75 -6.26 -11.90 13.56
N ARG A 76 -7.08 -12.78 12.94
CA ARG A 76 -8.10 -13.53 13.69
C ARG A 76 -7.50 -14.36 14.82
N ARG A 77 -6.31 -14.93 14.61
CA ARG A 77 -5.62 -15.70 15.64
C ARG A 77 -5.13 -14.81 16.78
N GLU A 78 -4.58 -13.64 16.47
CA GLU A 78 -4.18 -12.66 17.49
C GLU A 78 -5.38 -12.11 18.27
N ILE A 79 -6.48 -11.81 17.59
CA ILE A 79 -7.73 -11.34 18.21
C ILE A 79 -8.29 -12.41 19.15
N ALA A 80 -8.42 -13.65 18.68
CA ALA A 80 -8.93 -14.75 19.50
C ALA A 80 -8.04 -15.01 20.73
N GLU A 81 -6.71 -14.85 20.59
CA GLU A 81 -5.79 -14.98 21.72
C GLU A 81 -5.91 -13.82 22.71
N ALA A 82 -6.09 -12.58 22.23
CA ALA A 82 -6.37 -11.44 23.08
C ALA A 82 -7.68 -11.62 23.87
N GLU A 83 -8.75 -12.08 23.21
CA GLU A 83 -10.02 -12.41 23.86
C GLU A 83 -9.83 -13.48 24.93
N ARG A 84 -9.10 -14.57 24.62
CA ARG A 84 -8.81 -15.66 25.56
C ARG A 84 -8.05 -15.18 26.80
N LEU A 85 -7.17 -14.19 26.63
CA LEU A 85 -6.34 -13.62 27.70
C LEU A 85 -7.01 -12.46 28.44
N GLY A 86 -8.21 -12.02 28.02
CA GLY A 86 -8.87 -10.83 28.57
C GLY A 86 -8.16 -9.52 28.25
N ILE A 87 -7.33 -9.50 27.21
CA ILE A 87 -6.63 -8.30 26.74
C ILE A 87 -7.63 -7.41 26.00
N LYS A 88 -7.63 -6.11 26.32
CA LYS A 88 -8.52 -5.14 25.68
C LYS A 88 -8.20 -5.01 24.19
N ILE A 89 -9.20 -5.18 23.34
CA ILE A 89 -9.06 -5.01 21.89
C ILE A 89 -9.61 -3.63 21.49
N VAL A 90 -8.80 -2.85 20.78
CA VAL A 90 -9.13 -1.49 20.32
C VAL A 90 -9.10 -1.47 18.79
N TYR A 91 -10.26 -1.28 18.17
CA TYR A 91 -10.35 -1.12 16.72
C TYR A 91 -10.12 0.34 16.35
N GLN A 92 -9.16 0.59 15.45
CA GLN A 92 -8.76 1.92 15.03
C GLN A 92 -9.13 2.16 13.56
N ASP A 93 -9.71 3.32 13.29
CA ASP A 93 -9.99 3.79 11.94
C ASP A 93 -8.70 4.32 11.29
N SER A 94 -8.23 3.58 10.29
CA SER A 94 -6.96 3.89 9.61
C SER A 94 -7.02 5.17 8.79
N ASN A 95 -8.22 5.61 8.39
CA ASN A 95 -8.42 6.86 7.63
C ASN A 95 -8.27 8.12 8.49
N LYS A 96 -8.12 7.96 9.81
CA LYS A 96 -7.88 9.08 10.75
C LYS A 96 -6.40 9.27 11.10
N ILE A 97 -5.50 8.50 10.48
CA ILE A 97 -4.08 8.50 10.79
C ILE A 97 -3.35 9.32 9.71
N GLN A 98 -2.85 10.51 10.06
CA GLN A 98 -2.25 11.44 9.10
C GLN A 98 -1.10 10.83 8.28
N GLY A 99 -0.22 10.05 8.89
CA GLY A 99 0.88 9.36 8.20
C GLY A 99 0.40 8.33 7.16
N VAL A 100 -0.78 7.76 7.37
CA VAL A 100 -1.45 6.87 6.41
C VAL A 100 -2.12 7.66 5.30
N MET A 101 -2.81 8.76 5.64
CA MET A 101 -3.53 9.60 4.68
C MET A 101 -2.63 10.33 3.70
N ASN A 102 -1.41 10.69 4.12
CA ASN A 102 -0.47 11.46 3.31
C ASN A 102 0.51 10.59 2.51
N MET A 103 0.32 9.27 2.47
CA MET A 103 1.18 8.40 1.67
C MET A 103 0.95 8.62 0.18
N LYS A 104 1.95 9.20 -0.48
CA LYS A 104 1.97 9.37 -1.93
C LYS A 104 2.18 8.02 -2.59
N GLN A 105 1.31 7.68 -3.52
CA GLN A 105 1.52 6.55 -4.40
C GLN A 105 2.11 7.06 -5.72
N TRP A 106 3.05 6.32 -6.28
CA TRP A 106 3.69 6.63 -7.55
C TRP A 106 3.36 5.56 -8.57
N GLY A 107 3.36 5.92 -9.84
CA GLY A 107 3.16 4.99 -10.95
C GLY A 107 4.01 5.38 -12.14
N ILE A 108 4.13 4.46 -13.11
CA ILE A 108 4.86 4.73 -14.35
C ILE A 108 3.87 5.17 -15.42
N TRP A 109 4.07 6.37 -15.94
CA TRP A 109 3.30 6.95 -17.03
C TRP A 109 3.99 6.68 -18.36
N ALA A 110 3.37 5.87 -19.21
CA ALA A 110 3.86 5.54 -20.54
C ALA A 110 3.29 6.52 -21.57
N LYS A 111 4.16 7.10 -22.41
CA LYS A 111 3.79 7.98 -23.51
C LYS A 111 4.32 7.41 -24.82
N ARG A 112 3.43 7.14 -25.78
CA ARG A 112 3.82 6.79 -27.15
C ARG A 112 3.95 8.02 -28.03
N GLY A 113 5.04 8.08 -28.80
CA GLY A 113 5.26 9.10 -29.81
C GLY A 113 4.24 9.05 -30.95
N ALA A 114 4.05 10.18 -31.63
CA ALA A 114 3.10 10.31 -32.75
C ALA A 114 3.48 9.47 -33.99
N ASP A 115 4.75 9.08 -34.09
CA ASP A 115 5.30 8.27 -35.19
C ASP A 115 4.96 6.78 -35.08
N SER A 116 4.18 6.40 -34.07
CA SER A 116 3.71 5.03 -33.87
C SER A 116 2.53 4.68 -34.80
N VAL A 117 2.57 3.47 -35.36
CA VAL A 117 1.48 2.84 -36.15
C VAL A 117 0.12 2.92 -35.44
N CYS A 118 0.10 2.94 -34.10
CA CYS A 118 -1.12 2.94 -33.29
C CYS A 118 -1.57 4.32 -32.78
N ARG A 119 -1.05 5.43 -33.34
CA ARG A 119 -1.29 6.82 -32.91
C ARG A 119 -0.76 7.14 -31.49
N ALA A 120 -0.60 8.43 -31.20
CA ALA A 120 -0.17 8.92 -29.90
C ALA A 120 -1.16 8.53 -28.79
N ALA A 121 -0.63 8.07 -27.67
CA ALA A 121 -1.43 7.67 -26.51
C ALA A 121 -0.60 7.75 -25.22
N GLU A 122 -1.28 8.11 -24.14
CA GLU A 122 -0.70 8.14 -22.80
C GLU A 122 -1.51 7.27 -21.85
N ALA A 123 -0.84 6.47 -21.02
CA ALA A 123 -1.51 5.60 -20.05
C ALA A 123 -0.58 5.21 -18.90
N TRP A 124 -1.17 4.82 -17.77
CA TRP A 124 -0.43 4.10 -16.73
C TRP A 124 0.09 2.77 -17.28
N LEU A 125 1.36 2.45 -17.00
CA LEU A 125 1.88 1.11 -17.17
C LEU A 125 1.11 0.17 -16.23
N LYS A 126 0.69 -0.99 -16.75
CA LYS A 126 -0.13 -1.95 -16.01
C LYS A 126 0.58 -3.29 -15.86
N SER A 127 0.34 -3.96 -14.74
CA SER A 127 0.65 -5.38 -14.53
C SER A 127 -0.65 -6.10 -14.22
N SER A 128 -0.93 -7.20 -14.93
CA SER A 128 -2.19 -7.95 -14.79
C SER A 128 -3.46 -7.08 -14.81
N GLY A 129 -3.48 -6.08 -15.71
CA GLY A 129 -4.63 -5.18 -15.91
C GLY A 129 -4.74 -4.01 -14.92
N LYS A 130 -3.92 -3.93 -13.88
CA LYS A 130 -3.93 -2.82 -12.90
C LYS A 130 -2.71 -1.92 -13.06
N PRO A 131 -2.83 -0.59 -12.84
CA PRO A 131 -1.68 0.30 -12.81
C PRO A 131 -0.60 -0.23 -11.88
N LEU A 132 0.64 -0.23 -12.36
CA LEU A 132 1.79 -0.58 -11.56
C LEU A 132 2.09 0.58 -10.61
N THR A 133 2.06 0.31 -9.32
CA THR A 133 2.22 1.31 -8.29
C THR A 133 3.48 1.06 -7.47
N PHE A 134 4.05 2.15 -6.97
CA PHE A 134 5.26 2.20 -6.18
C PHE A 134 5.07 3.22 -5.07
N ASP A 135 5.95 3.17 -4.10
CA ASP A 135 5.77 3.94 -2.87
C ASP A 135 6.86 4.98 -2.65
N SER A 136 7.83 5.03 -3.57
CA SER A 136 8.86 6.05 -3.62
C SER A 136 9.03 6.54 -5.05
N TYR A 137 9.40 7.81 -5.17
CA TYR A 137 9.75 8.38 -6.46
C TYR A 137 10.97 7.66 -7.04
N GLU A 138 11.97 7.37 -6.20
CA GLU A 138 13.24 6.76 -6.58
C GLU A 138 13.06 5.37 -7.19
N GLU A 139 12.26 4.51 -6.57
CA GLU A 139 11.95 3.18 -7.09
C GLU A 139 11.21 3.27 -8.43
N THR A 140 10.22 4.17 -8.51
CA THR A 140 9.46 4.41 -9.74
C THR A 140 10.38 4.90 -10.86
N ALA A 141 11.29 5.82 -10.54
CA ALA A 141 12.23 6.42 -11.47
C ALA A 141 13.25 5.39 -11.98
N ALA A 142 13.81 4.57 -11.08
CA ALA A 142 14.72 3.49 -11.44
C ALA A 142 14.04 2.47 -12.37
N ARG A 143 12.78 2.11 -12.07
CA ARG A 143 12.02 1.19 -12.91
C ARG A 143 11.66 1.80 -14.27
N ALA A 144 11.26 3.08 -14.30
CA ALA A 144 10.98 3.79 -15.55
C ALA A 144 12.23 3.89 -16.43
N ALA A 145 13.40 4.20 -15.85
CA ALA A 145 14.67 4.26 -16.57
C ALA A 145 15.08 2.90 -17.14
N SER A 146 14.89 1.82 -16.37
CA SER A 146 15.15 0.46 -16.86
C SER A 146 14.29 0.09 -18.06
N LEU A 147 13.02 0.52 -18.10
CA LEU A 147 12.14 0.29 -19.24
C LEU A 147 12.58 1.06 -20.49
N MET A 148 13.12 2.28 -20.33
CA MET A 148 13.63 3.05 -21.47
C MET A 148 14.87 2.41 -22.13
N GLN A 149 15.60 1.56 -21.41
CA GLN A 149 16.76 0.84 -21.96
C GLN A 149 16.36 -0.42 -22.75
N ASP A 150 15.10 -0.83 -22.68
CA ASP A 150 14.59 -1.99 -23.39
C ASP A 150 14.28 -1.65 -24.86
N THR A 151 15.04 -2.25 -25.78
CA THR A 151 14.91 -2.11 -27.24
C THR A 151 13.54 -2.50 -27.78
N GLY A 152 12.74 -3.28 -27.05
CA GLY A 152 11.36 -3.63 -27.44
C GLY A 152 10.36 -2.47 -27.34
N THR A 153 10.77 -1.32 -26.79
CA THR A 153 9.89 -0.19 -26.47
C THR A 153 10.31 1.13 -27.13
N ALA A 154 11.10 1.07 -28.21
CA ALA A 154 11.76 2.23 -28.84
C ALA A 154 10.88 3.47 -29.13
N ASN A 155 9.56 3.32 -29.22
CA ASN A 155 8.60 4.42 -29.45
C ASN A 155 7.75 4.80 -28.22
N VAL A 156 8.14 4.34 -27.02
CA VAL A 156 7.45 4.59 -25.75
C VAL A 156 8.44 5.20 -24.77
N SER A 157 8.10 6.35 -24.20
CA SER A 157 8.83 6.94 -23.07
C SER A 157 8.08 6.68 -21.76
N TYR A 158 8.82 6.38 -20.69
CA TYR A 158 8.25 6.01 -19.38
C TYR A 158 8.65 7.02 -18.31
N TYR A 159 7.70 7.59 -17.57
CA TYR A 159 8.00 8.62 -16.57
C TYR A 159 7.45 8.24 -15.19
N PRO A 160 8.20 8.43 -14.09
CA PRO A 160 7.61 8.37 -12.76
C PRO A 160 6.60 9.50 -12.58
N LYS A 161 5.42 9.20 -12.07
CA LYS A 161 4.35 10.18 -11.85
C LYS A 161 3.57 9.86 -10.56
N GLU A 162 3.36 10.87 -9.74
CA GLU A 162 2.55 10.77 -8.52
C GLU A 162 1.10 10.43 -8.92
N MET A 163 0.59 9.35 -8.37
CA MET A 163 -0.80 8.96 -8.47
C MET A 163 -1.54 9.73 -7.38
N ARG A 164 -2.35 10.70 -7.79
CA ARG A 164 -3.25 11.37 -6.84
C ARG A 164 -4.14 10.30 -6.23
N SER A 165 -4.15 10.20 -4.90
CA SER A 165 -5.21 9.52 -4.17
C SER A 165 -6.52 10.07 -4.69
N SER A 166 -7.42 9.20 -5.15
CA SER A 166 -8.76 9.58 -5.60
C SER A 166 -9.54 10.18 -4.43
N THR A 167 -9.28 11.44 -4.08
CA THR A 167 -10.28 12.25 -3.40
C THR A 167 -11.39 12.46 -4.40
N ASN A 168 -12.56 11.87 -4.14
CA ASN A 168 -13.79 12.01 -4.91
C ASN A 168 -13.89 13.38 -5.59
N GLY A 169 -13.63 13.41 -6.88
CA GLY A 169 -13.90 14.53 -7.76
C GLY A 169 -14.62 13.95 -8.96
N GLY A 170 -15.95 14.00 -8.93
CA GLY A 170 -16.78 13.54 -10.04
C GLY A 170 -16.32 14.20 -11.33
N CYS A 171 -15.98 13.39 -12.32
CA CYS A 171 -15.96 13.84 -13.70
C CYS A 171 -17.39 14.19 -14.10
N ASN A 172 -17.76 15.47 -14.03
CA ASN A 172 -18.79 15.96 -14.92
C ASN A 172 -18.19 15.93 -16.35
N PRO A 173 -18.85 15.30 -17.32
CA PRO A 173 -18.42 15.38 -18.71
C PRO A 173 -18.47 16.85 -19.17
N PRO A 174 -17.60 17.26 -20.10
CA PRO A 174 -17.64 18.62 -20.64
C PRO A 174 -18.99 18.84 -21.32
N THR A 175 -19.80 19.74 -20.75
CA THR A 175 -20.98 20.30 -21.39
C THR A 175 -20.51 21.01 -22.66
N THR A 176 -20.88 20.45 -23.81
CA THR A 176 -20.79 21.12 -25.11
C THR A 176 -21.55 22.43 -25.04
N GLY A 177 -20.80 23.53 -25.04
CA GLY A 177 -21.32 24.89 -25.06
C GLY A 177 -22.16 25.15 -26.31
N ASN A 178 -23.24 25.88 -26.09
CA ASN A 178 -24.34 26.16 -27.00
C ASN A 178 -23.93 26.59 -28.41
N ARG A 179 -24.64 26.00 -29.37
CA ARG A 179 -24.81 26.49 -30.73
C ARG A 179 -25.54 27.83 -30.69
N ILE A 180 -25.00 28.77 -31.45
CA ILE A 180 -25.55 30.08 -31.80
C ILE A 180 -26.98 29.92 -32.34
N GLU A 181 -27.96 30.56 -31.71
CA GLU A 181 -29.20 30.92 -32.37
C GLU A 181 -29.00 32.27 -33.06
N SER A 182 -29.27 32.29 -34.36
CA SER A 182 -29.34 33.50 -35.17
C SER A 182 -30.64 33.47 -35.96
N ARG A 183 -31.43 34.53 -35.75
CA ARG A 183 -32.66 34.98 -36.42
C ARG A 183 -33.97 34.33 -36.02
#